data_AF-A0A089NQ77-F1
#
_entry.id   AF-A0A089NQ77-F1
#
_cell.length_a   1.000
_cell.length_b   1.000
_cell.length_c   1.000
_cell.angle_alpha   90.00
_cell.angle_beta   90.00
_cell.angle_gamma   90.00
#
_symmetry.space_group_name_H-M   'P 1'
#
loop_
_entity.id
_entity.type
_entity.pdbx_description
1 polymer ?
#
loop_
_entity_poly.entity_id
_entity_poly.type
_entity_poly.pdbx_seq_one_letter_code
_entity_poly.pdbx_strand_id
1 'polypeptide(L)'
;MLLGSYDLLQPLGIYWTPSPIFLHERECPYTETVDAVAPIVRANPLVSVRAYDAGHLCLYDLGQVCPGGDVAEPLRRALDDPRTLFVNIHTARPGCLLSRVERVTD
;
A
#
# COMPACT_ATOMS: atom_id res chain seq x y z
N MET A 1 21.19 -5.58 -11.38
CA MET A 1 21.53 -6.80 -10.59
C MET A 1 20.36 -7.13 -9.66
N LEU A 2 19.75 -8.32 -9.76
CA LEU A 2 18.65 -8.72 -8.85
C LEU A 2 19.26 -9.26 -7.55
N LEU A 3 19.17 -8.48 -6.46
CA LEU A 3 19.40 -8.98 -5.11
C LEU A 3 18.18 -9.79 -4.69
N GLY A 4 18.13 -11.06 -5.08
CA GLY A 4 17.15 -12.00 -4.56
C GLY A 4 17.56 -12.43 -3.15
N SER A 5 16.65 -12.31 -2.18
CA SER A 5 16.79 -12.97 -0.89
C SER A 5 16.70 -14.48 -1.12
N TYR A 6 17.84 -15.13 -1.41
CA TYR A 6 17.90 -16.58 -1.63
C TYR A 6 17.76 -17.36 -0.30
N ASP A 7 17.77 -16.66 0.83
CA ASP A 7 17.48 -17.22 2.14
C ASP A 7 16.09 -16.76 2.60
N LEU A 8 15.07 -17.56 2.24
CA LEU A 8 13.75 -17.45 2.84
C LEU A 8 13.74 -18.36 4.07
N LEU A 9 14.22 -17.82 5.20
CA LEU A 9 14.16 -18.52 6.49
C LEU A 9 12.73 -18.99 6.77
N GLN A 10 12.61 -20.12 7.47
CA GLN A 10 11.31 -20.60 7.92
C GLN A 10 10.57 -19.50 8.70
N PRO A 11 9.24 -19.38 8.54
CA PRO A 11 8.46 -18.38 9.25
C PRO A 11 8.74 -18.37 10.77
N LEU A 12 9.12 -17.22 11.34
CA LEU A 12 9.32 -17.08 12.80
C LEU A 12 8.00 -17.11 13.60
N GLY A 13 6.85 -17.27 12.94
CA GLY A 13 5.52 -17.37 13.54
C GLY A 13 4.40 -17.33 12.49
N ILE A 14 3.15 -17.52 12.93
CA ILE A 14 1.96 -17.69 12.07
C ILE A 14 1.66 -16.43 11.23
N TYR A 15 2.16 -15.27 11.65
CA TYR A 15 1.97 -13.97 10.97
C TYR A 15 3.26 -13.36 10.42
N TRP A 16 4.36 -14.11 10.41
CA TRP A 16 5.64 -13.62 9.90
C TRP A 16 5.97 -14.32 8.59
N THR A 17 6.34 -13.58 7.56
CA THR A 17 6.81 -14.16 6.29
C THR A 17 7.89 -13.25 5.73
N PRO A 18 9.09 -13.79 5.43
CA PRO A 18 10.10 -13.03 4.72
C PRO A 18 9.56 -12.73 3.32
N SER A 19 9.51 -11.46 2.96
CA SER A 19 9.02 -11.01 1.65
C SER A 19 10.10 -10.17 0.97
N PRO A 20 10.16 -10.22 -0.37
CA PRO A 20 11.15 -9.47 -1.11
C PRO A 20 10.91 -7.97 -0.93
N ILE A 21 11.98 -7.24 -0.59
CA ILE A 21 12.02 -5.79 -0.66
C ILE A 21 12.64 -5.42 -2.01
N PHE A 22 11.90 -4.71 -2.84
CA PHE A 22 12.40 -4.20 -4.11
C PHE A 22 13.10 -2.86 -3.85
N LEU A 23 14.36 -2.76 -4.24
CA LEU A 23 15.16 -1.55 -4.15
C LEU A 23 15.51 -1.06 -5.55
N HIS A 24 15.57 0.25 -5.73
CA HIS A 24 16.10 0.81 -6.96
C HIS A 24 17.62 0.55 -7.05
N GLU A 25 18.08 0.16 -8.25
CA GLU A 25 19.51 -0.06 -8.51
C GLU A 25 20.33 1.24 -8.40
N ARG A 26 19.68 2.38 -8.61
CA ARG A 26 20.28 3.72 -8.50
C ARG A 26 19.59 4.48 -7.38
N GLU A 27 20.26 5.53 -6.92
CA GLU A 27 19.65 6.49 -6.00
C GLU A 27 18.31 6.96 -6.57
N CYS A 28 17.27 6.84 -5.75
CA CYS A 28 15.93 7.23 -6.08
C CYS A 28 15.38 8.09 -4.94
N PRO A 29 15.18 9.39 -5.17
CA PRO A 29 14.57 10.24 -4.18
C PRO A 29 13.13 9.81 -3.93
N TYR A 30 12.67 10.03 -2.71
CA TYR A 30 11.26 9.90 -2.35
C TYR A 30 10.43 10.88 -3.20
N THR A 31 9.26 10.44 -3.65
CA THR A 31 8.30 11.31 -4.35
C THR A 31 7.02 11.38 -3.54
N GLU A 32 6.51 12.60 -3.40
CA GLU A 32 5.19 12.87 -2.85
C GLU A 32 4.20 13.14 -3.98
N THR A 33 2.94 12.82 -3.77
CA THR A 33 1.84 13.21 -4.66
C THR A 33 0.72 13.74 -3.79
N VAL A 34 0.45 15.03 -3.90
CA VAL A 34 -0.60 15.73 -3.14
C VAL A 34 -1.82 15.88 -4.04
N ASP A 35 -3.02 15.65 -3.46
CA ASP A 35 -4.32 15.76 -4.13
C ASP A 35 -4.47 14.95 -5.44
N ALA A 36 -3.64 13.92 -5.61
CA ALA A 36 -3.73 13.01 -6.73
C ALA A 36 -3.30 11.59 -6.33
N VAL A 37 -3.87 10.60 -7.03
CA VAL A 37 -3.43 9.20 -6.90
C VAL A 37 -2.08 9.03 -7.59
N ALA A 38 -1.10 8.49 -6.88
CA ALA A 38 0.24 8.22 -7.38
C ALA A 38 0.22 7.42 -8.71
N PRO A 39 1.05 7.79 -9.71
CA PRO A 39 1.04 7.14 -11.03
C PRO A 39 1.22 5.62 -10.97
N ILE A 40 2.06 5.14 -10.04
CA ILE A 40 2.29 3.70 -9.85
C ILE A 40 1.01 2.95 -9.49
N VAL A 41 0.12 3.56 -8.69
CA VAL A 41 -1.16 2.95 -8.34
C VAL A 41 -2.06 2.87 -9.56
N ARG A 42 -2.17 3.96 -10.33
CA ARG A 42 -3.01 4.02 -11.54
C ARG A 42 -2.58 3.01 -12.60
N ALA A 43 -1.29 2.77 -12.73
CA ALA A 43 -0.72 1.83 -13.69
C ALA A 43 -0.96 0.35 -13.33
N ASN A 44 -1.40 0.04 -12.10
CA ASN A 44 -1.60 -1.34 -11.67
C ASN A 44 -3.01 -1.85 -12.03
N PRO A 45 -3.13 -3.05 -12.64
CA PRO A 45 -4.41 -3.58 -13.11
C PRO A 45 -5.36 -3.98 -11.98
N LEU A 46 -4.83 -4.24 -10.78
CA LEU A 46 -5.61 -4.64 -9.61
C LEU A 46 -4.89 -4.24 -8.32
N VAL A 47 -5.52 -3.38 -7.53
CA VAL A 47 -4.99 -2.84 -6.28
C VAL A 47 -5.93 -3.13 -5.11
N SER A 48 -5.38 -3.09 -3.89
CA SER A 48 -6.09 -3.29 -2.63
C SER A 48 -5.88 -2.06 -1.75
N VAL A 49 -6.99 -1.37 -1.44
CA VAL A 49 -7.08 -0.25 -0.49
C VAL A 49 -7.28 -0.82 0.91
N ARG A 50 -6.41 -0.45 1.85
CA ARG A 50 -6.42 -0.94 3.22
C ARG A 50 -6.29 0.23 4.19
N ALA A 51 -7.38 0.57 4.87
CA ALA A 51 -7.41 1.61 5.89
C ALA A 51 -6.94 1.05 7.24
N TYR A 52 -6.21 1.87 7.99
CA TYR A 52 -5.69 1.54 9.31
C TYR A 52 -6.06 2.63 10.31
N ASP A 53 -6.41 2.24 11.52
CA ASP A 53 -6.70 3.16 12.62
C ASP A 53 -5.44 3.60 13.40
N ALA A 54 -5.64 4.38 14.46
CA ALA A 54 -4.56 4.84 15.34
C ALA A 54 -3.87 3.71 16.12
N GLY A 55 -4.51 2.55 16.26
CA GLY A 55 -3.91 1.33 16.81
C GLY A 55 -3.17 0.51 15.77
N HIS A 56 -3.06 1.01 14.53
CA HIS A 56 -2.48 0.32 13.38
C HIS A 56 -3.23 -0.98 13.04
N LEU A 57 -4.52 -1.05 13.37
CA LEU A 57 -5.39 -2.16 13.03
C LEU A 57 -6.14 -1.87 11.73
N CYS A 58 -6.26 -2.89 10.88
CA CYS A 58 -6.95 -2.77 9.60
C CYS A 58 -8.47 -2.60 9.82
N LEU A 59 -9.05 -1.56 9.22
CA LEU A 59 -10.50 -1.33 9.18
C LEU A 59 -11.07 -2.11 7.99
N TYR A 60 -11.41 -3.38 8.21
CA TYR A 60 -11.76 -4.32 7.15
C TYR A 60 -13.01 -3.92 6.35
N ASP A 61 -13.97 -3.23 6.97
CA ASP A 61 -15.19 -2.71 6.35
C ASP A 61 -14.92 -1.64 5.29
N LEU A 62 -13.80 -0.93 5.39
CA LEU A 62 -13.37 0.08 4.41
C LEU A 62 -12.53 -0.51 3.28
N GLY A 63 -12.14 -1.78 3.37
CA GLY A 63 -11.29 -2.44 2.38
C GLY A 63 -11.94 -2.51 0.99
N GLN A 64 -11.15 -2.26 -0.05
CA GLN A 64 -11.60 -2.39 -1.45
C GLN A 64 -10.52 -3.01 -2.33
N VAL A 65 -10.92 -3.94 -3.20
CA VAL A 65 -10.12 -4.36 -4.35
C VAL A 65 -10.75 -3.80 -5.62
N CYS A 66 -9.95 -3.13 -6.46
CA CYS A 66 -10.41 -2.51 -7.69
C CYS A 66 -9.24 -2.31 -8.68
N PRO A 67 -9.50 -1.98 -9.96
CA PRO A 67 -8.46 -1.50 -10.86
C PRO A 67 -7.82 -0.21 -10.35
N GLY A 68 -6.51 -0.03 -10.59
CA GLY A 68 -5.79 1.17 -10.16
C GLY A 68 -6.33 2.46 -10.77
N GLY A 69 -6.89 2.39 -11.98
CA GLY A 69 -7.55 3.52 -12.64
C GLY A 69 -8.80 4.04 -11.91
N ASP A 70 -9.46 3.17 -11.14
CA ASP A 70 -10.75 3.43 -10.50
C ASP A 70 -10.65 3.63 -8.98
N VAL A 71 -9.42 3.65 -8.44
CA VAL A 71 -9.16 3.64 -6.99
C VAL A 71 -9.56 4.93 -6.25
N ALA A 72 -9.82 6.02 -6.99
CA ALA A 72 -10.03 7.34 -6.40
C ALA A 72 -11.25 7.38 -5.45
N GLU A 73 -12.38 6.78 -5.83
CA GLU A 73 -13.57 6.76 -4.98
C GLU A 73 -13.38 5.87 -3.74
N PRO A 74 -12.88 4.63 -3.86
CA PRO A 74 -12.60 3.80 -2.69
C PRO A 74 -11.57 4.39 -1.73
N LEU A 75 -10.52 5.03 -2.27
CA LEU A 75 -9.50 5.68 -1.46
C LEU A 75 -10.09 6.85 -0.68
N ARG A 76 -10.90 7.69 -1.33
CA ARG A 76 -11.57 8.80 -0.67
C ARG A 76 -12.52 8.30 0.42
N ARG A 77 -13.36 7.30 0.14
CA ARG A 77 -14.23 6.66 1.15
C ARG A 77 -13.44 6.20 2.38
N ALA A 78 -12.28 5.58 2.16
CA ALA A 78 -11.41 5.13 3.24
C ALA A 78 -10.81 6.31 4.03
N LEU A 79 -10.36 7.38 3.36
CA LEU A 79 -9.77 8.56 3.99
C LEU A 79 -10.79 9.45 4.72
N ASP A 80 -12.04 9.50 4.24
CA ASP A 80 -13.13 10.28 4.83
C ASP A 80 -13.66 9.66 6.12
N ASP A 81 -13.39 8.37 6.37
CA ASP A 81 -13.74 7.74 7.65
C ASP A 81 -12.86 8.30 8.78
N PRO A 82 -13.46 8.86 9.85
CA PRO A 82 -12.71 9.47 10.94
C PRO A 82 -11.84 8.50 11.73
N ARG A 83 -12.10 7.18 11.65
CA ARG A 83 -11.28 6.14 12.29
C ARG A 83 -9.96 5.94 11.56
N THR A 84 -9.91 6.23 10.26
CA THR A 84 -8.71 6.02 9.43
C THR A 84 -7.62 7.01 9.82
N LEU A 85 -6.48 6.49 10.27
CA LEU A 85 -5.25 7.26 10.44
C LEU A 85 -4.49 7.36 9.11
N PHE A 86 -4.37 6.24 8.39
CA PHE A 86 -3.71 6.18 7.08
C PHE A 86 -4.27 5.04 6.23
N VAL A 87 -3.95 5.07 4.94
CA VAL A 87 -4.29 4.02 3.99
C VAL A 87 -3.03 3.47 3.35
N ASN A 88 -2.89 2.15 3.28
CA ASN A 88 -1.92 1.52 2.40
C ASN A 88 -2.61 1.02 1.14
N ILE A 89 -2.01 1.32 -0.01
CA ILE A 89 -2.41 0.74 -1.29
C ILE A 89 -1.39 -0.33 -1.67
N HIS A 90 -1.87 -1.53 -1.91
CA HIS A 90 -1.07 -2.67 -2.32
C HIS A 90 -1.48 -3.14 -3.72
N THR A 91 -0.59 -3.84 -4.41
CA THR A 91 -1.02 -4.74 -5.49
C THR A 91 -1.90 -5.84 -4.91
N ALA A 92 -3.04 -6.12 -5.53
CA ALA A 92 -4.02 -7.03 -4.92
C ALA A 92 -3.58 -8.50 -4.91
N ARG A 93 -2.74 -8.91 -5.87
CA ARG A 93 -2.27 -10.30 -6.01
C ARG A 93 -1.05 -10.60 -5.14
N PRO A 94 0.15 -10.04 -5.44
CA PRO A 94 1.34 -10.35 -4.63
C PRO A 94 1.36 -9.57 -3.31
N GLY A 95 0.48 -8.58 -3.11
CA GLY A 95 0.40 -7.85 -1.84
C GLY A 95 1.52 -6.83 -1.63
N CYS A 96 2.33 -6.55 -2.64
CA CYS A 96 3.41 -5.55 -2.56
C CYS A 96 2.82 -4.17 -2.27
N LEU A 97 3.38 -3.47 -1.29
CA LEU A 97 3.04 -2.08 -0.99
C LEU A 97 3.41 -1.19 -2.19
N LEU A 98 2.48 -0.34 -2.60
CA LEU A 98 2.68 0.63 -3.68
C LEU A 98 2.82 2.04 -3.13
N SER A 99 1.95 2.43 -2.20
CA SER A 99 1.95 3.76 -1.58
C SER A 99 1.31 3.70 -0.21
N ARG A 100 1.84 4.51 0.70
CA ARG A 100 1.12 4.99 1.87
C ARG A 100 0.40 6.28 1.45
N VAL A 101 -0.81 6.48 1.96
CA VAL A 101 -1.64 7.65 1.70
C VAL A 101 -2.15 8.18 3.03
N GLU A 102 -2.04 9.48 3.22
CA GLU A 102 -2.46 10.20 4.42
C GLU A 102 -3.32 11.39 4.00
N ARG A 103 -4.13 11.91 4.92
CA ARG A 103 -4.77 13.21 4.73
C ARG A 103 -3.70 14.28 4.87
N VAL A 104 -3.73 15.28 4.00
CA VAL A 104 -2.92 16.49 4.18
C VAL A 104 -3.38 17.15 5.48
N THR A 105 -2.47 17.30 6.43
CA THR A 105 -2.70 18.15 7.61
C THR A 105 -2.32 19.58 7.25
N ASP A 106 -3.17 20.54 7.63
CA ASP A 106 -2.85 21.97 7.57
C ASP A 106 -1.63 22.34 8.41
#